data_AF-A0A565A6I0-F1
#
_entry.id   AF-A0A565A6I0-F1
#
_cell.length_a   1.000
_cell.length_b   1.000
_cell.length_c   1.000
_cell.angle_alpha   90.00
_cell.angle_beta   90.00
_cell.angle_gamma   90.00
#
_symmetry.space_group_name_H-M   'P 1'
#
loop_
_entity.id
_entity.type
_entity.pdbx_description
1 polymer ?
#
loop_
_entity_poly.entity_id
_entity_poly.type
_entity_poly.pdbx_seq_one_letter_code
_entity_poly.pdbx_strand_id
1 'polypeptide(L)'
;MNNYEEFKGNSKLYKFYSNFNIDIDGTYDSYKKCNITTGTSNGKKCPTVKEITQKWKDEFDKITADGNNIVERCYYLVLWVYDRIKGCDKNNYCISWYYGLLEKFWDESKCCDKAVVKDKDKDIHICKSKYIKTFNLDVLKNKRDLYDFLEYYDHIKDISPQIYKQNNEEYCKYIRYILNLYRNLEEEYKERELPHIYEEELSLFRNKFSKDNELSSIKSKCNINDSIIESKRSFDTTRSFAGNQKNGVPRHTILPEYGSYNPRTSTDIKAVLSELSSKIYKELENAVGHNDYKSNHCDSLGNQIKTICEKTARNLKVLSTNNETKKESYRDRCTYLNFWIYDEISKLYKNEDKNLTDITDVAKLIDANININMDLIKDDFKKNNDKLKQQTTITDQRAKSTNSTSPKTPAKFVKHYELSKHEPCYFNYNCTFSGCREMKHLFEYFKNYDKIKGKFDCVKAKNDKYFKYFKYISFLYNKHKENCCSWGATVCSDYFLECDEYYDPNKLVSAIESH
;
A
#
# COMPACT_ATOMS: atom_id res chain seq x y z
N MET A 1 37.82 -2.82 -16.40
CA MET A 1 36.62 -3.47 -15.81
C MET A 1 36.10 -2.55 -14.73
N ASN A 2 34.83 -2.15 -14.77
CA ASN A 2 34.26 -1.25 -13.76
C ASN A 2 34.21 -1.97 -12.41
N ASN A 3 34.98 -1.49 -11.41
CA ASN A 3 34.99 -2.02 -10.05
C ASN A 3 33.58 -2.22 -9.46
N TYR A 4 32.58 -1.45 -9.92
CA TYR A 4 31.18 -1.53 -9.52
C TYR A 4 30.51 -2.91 -9.73
N GLU A 5 30.82 -3.63 -10.82
CA GLU A 5 30.27 -4.96 -11.09
C GLU A 5 30.92 -6.04 -10.20
N GLU A 6 32.21 -5.88 -9.88
CA GLU A 6 32.95 -6.78 -8.98
C GLU A 6 32.46 -6.66 -7.52
N PHE A 7 32.07 -5.44 -7.10
CA PHE A 7 31.50 -5.19 -5.77
C PHE A 7 30.13 -5.84 -5.54
N LYS A 8 29.28 -5.89 -6.57
CA LYS A 8 27.96 -6.52 -6.47
C LYS A 8 28.07 -8.04 -6.28
N GLY A 9 29.08 -8.68 -6.88
CA GLY A 9 29.32 -10.13 -6.85
C GLY A 9 29.31 -10.78 -5.46
N ASN A 10 29.63 -10.04 -4.40
CA ASN A 10 29.74 -10.56 -3.03
C ASN A 10 28.46 -10.43 -2.19
N SER A 11 27.48 -9.63 -2.61
CA SER A 11 26.21 -9.47 -1.88
C SER A 11 25.33 -10.70 -2.01
N LYS A 12 24.68 -11.10 -0.90
CA LYS A 12 23.71 -12.19 -0.86
C LYS A 12 22.54 -11.95 -1.81
N LEU A 13 22.01 -10.72 -1.84
CA LEU A 13 20.97 -10.30 -2.77
C LEU A 13 21.40 -10.46 -4.23
N TYR A 14 22.61 -10.01 -4.57
CA TYR A 14 23.11 -10.11 -5.94
C TYR A 14 23.35 -11.56 -6.37
N LYS A 15 23.95 -12.38 -5.50
CA LYS A 15 24.10 -13.83 -5.71
C LYS A 15 22.75 -14.53 -5.89
N PHE A 16 21.74 -14.11 -5.13
CA PHE A 16 20.38 -14.60 -5.32
C PHE A 16 19.88 -14.24 -6.72
N TYR A 17 20.02 -12.99 -7.18
CA TYR A 17 19.57 -12.58 -8.52
C TYR A 17 20.38 -13.20 -9.67
N SER A 18 21.69 -13.38 -9.52
CA SER A 18 22.51 -14.04 -10.53
C SER A 18 22.11 -15.50 -10.73
N ASN A 19 21.70 -16.16 -9.64
CA ASN A 19 21.29 -17.56 -9.65
C ASN A 19 19.80 -17.72 -9.96
N PHE A 20 18.96 -16.76 -9.57
CA PHE A 20 17.53 -16.69 -9.87
C PHE A 20 17.31 -16.08 -11.27
N ASN A 21 17.96 -16.69 -12.27
CA ASN A 21 17.90 -16.23 -13.65
C ASN A 21 16.88 -17.05 -14.44
N ILE A 22 15.69 -16.49 -14.61
CA ILE A 22 14.58 -17.16 -15.29
C ILE A 22 14.56 -16.74 -16.76
N ASP A 23 15.15 -17.58 -17.62
CA ASP A 23 15.33 -17.35 -19.07
C ASP A 23 14.05 -17.62 -19.90
N ILE A 24 12.89 -17.22 -19.38
CA ILE A 24 11.61 -17.41 -20.06
C ILE A 24 11.23 -16.11 -20.78
N ASP A 25 10.51 -16.26 -21.89
CA ASP A 25 9.43 -15.38 -22.38
C ASP A 25 8.33 -15.09 -21.31
N GLY A 26 8.72 -14.91 -20.05
CA GLY A 26 7.89 -14.67 -18.86
C GLY A 26 7.83 -13.19 -18.51
N THR A 27 8.04 -12.32 -19.50
CA THR A 27 7.68 -10.92 -19.40
C THR A 27 6.18 -10.77 -19.71
N TYR A 28 5.55 -9.77 -19.12
CA TYR A 28 4.17 -9.44 -19.45
C TYR A 28 3.99 -9.21 -20.96
N ASP A 29 4.98 -8.64 -21.64
CA ASP A 29 4.92 -8.40 -23.09
C ASP A 29 4.92 -9.70 -23.90
N SER A 30 5.70 -10.70 -23.50
CA SER A 30 5.66 -12.03 -24.14
C SER A 30 4.34 -12.73 -23.86
N TYR A 31 3.80 -12.66 -22.64
CA TYR A 31 2.46 -13.16 -22.30
C TYR A 31 1.35 -12.45 -23.09
N LYS A 32 1.42 -11.12 -23.21
CA LYS A 32 0.47 -10.29 -23.97
C LYS A 32 0.49 -10.64 -25.45
N LYS A 33 1.68 -10.79 -26.05
CA LYS A 33 1.82 -11.25 -27.44
C LYS A 33 1.18 -12.64 -27.61
N CYS A 34 1.40 -13.53 -26.66
CA CYS A 34 0.81 -14.87 -26.62
C CYS A 34 -0.72 -14.91 -26.52
N ASN A 35 -1.35 -13.98 -25.78
CA ASN A 35 -2.81 -13.90 -25.68
C ASN A 35 -3.49 -13.27 -26.90
N ILE A 36 -2.79 -12.42 -27.65
CA ILE A 36 -3.34 -11.74 -28.85
C ILE A 36 -3.30 -12.66 -30.08
N THR A 37 -2.25 -13.48 -30.21
CA THR A 37 -2.17 -14.48 -31.28
C THR A 37 -2.78 -15.79 -30.80
N THR A 38 -3.98 -16.13 -31.27
CA THR A 38 -4.53 -17.49 -31.12
C THR A 38 -3.55 -18.50 -31.76
N GLY A 39 -2.72 -19.13 -30.93
CA GLY A 39 -2.13 -20.44 -31.19
C GLY A 39 -0.73 -20.53 -31.79
N THR A 40 -0.15 -19.51 -32.45
CA THR A 40 1.24 -19.63 -32.95
C THR A 40 1.95 -18.29 -33.08
N SER A 41 2.91 -18.04 -32.19
CA SER A 41 4.10 -17.26 -32.53
C SER A 41 5.24 -18.28 -32.68
N ASN A 42 5.71 -18.48 -33.91
CA ASN A 42 6.92 -19.26 -34.24
C ASN A 42 7.07 -20.64 -33.56
N GLY A 43 6.01 -21.45 -33.53
CA GLY A 43 6.09 -22.86 -33.10
C GLY A 43 6.42 -23.10 -31.62
N LYS A 44 6.45 -22.07 -30.77
CA LYS A 44 6.61 -22.23 -29.32
C LYS A 44 5.28 -22.09 -28.59
N LYS A 45 4.89 -23.12 -27.84
CA LYS A 45 3.71 -23.13 -26.96
C LYS A 45 3.84 -22.03 -25.90
N CYS A 46 2.84 -21.17 -25.79
CA CYS A 46 2.81 -20.11 -24.78
C CYS A 46 2.78 -20.71 -23.37
N PRO A 47 3.66 -20.25 -22.45
CA PRO A 47 3.71 -20.79 -21.10
C PRO A 47 2.49 -20.34 -20.29
N THR A 48 1.86 -21.29 -19.61
CA THR A 48 0.79 -21.02 -18.65
C THR A 48 1.33 -20.41 -17.36
N VAL A 49 0.48 -19.68 -16.62
CA VAL A 49 0.80 -19.17 -15.28
C VAL A 49 1.37 -20.27 -14.37
N LYS A 50 0.85 -21.50 -14.46
CA LYS A 50 1.35 -22.66 -13.70
C LYS A 50 2.76 -23.09 -14.11
N GLU A 51 3.06 -23.13 -15.41
CA GLU A 51 4.40 -23.47 -15.89
C GLU A 51 5.41 -22.39 -15.50
N ILE A 52 5.01 -21.11 -15.49
CA ILE A 52 5.86 -20.00 -15.04
C ILE A 52 6.15 -20.10 -13.55
N THR A 53 5.11 -20.22 -12.69
CA THR A 53 5.32 -20.27 -11.24
C THR A 53 6.04 -21.54 -10.80
N GLN A 54 5.86 -22.66 -11.50
CA GLN A 54 6.63 -23.88 -11.24
C GLN A 54 8.12 -23.66 -11.51
N LYS A 55 8.48 -23.00 -12.62
CA LYS A 55 9.89 -22.66 -12.90
C LYS A 55 10.46 -21.70 -11.85
N TRP A 56 9.69 -20.71 -11.39
CA TRP A 56 10.11 -19.84 -10.29
C TRP A 56 10.42 -20.68 -9.04
N LYS A 57 9.57 -21.65 -8.72
CA LYS A 57 9.77 -22.58 -7.60
C LYS A 57 11.01 -23.43 -7.77
N ASP A 58 11.21 -24.02 -8.94
CA ASP A 58 12.35 -24.88 -9.23
C ASP A 58 13.68 -24.10 -9.11
N GLU A 59 13.75 -22.87 -9.66
CA GLU A 59 14.94 -22.02 -9.50
C GLU A 59 15.14 -21.55 -8.05
N PHE A 60 14.05 -21.18 -7.37
CA PHE A 60 14.12 -20.76 -5.97
C PHE A 60 14.65 -21.88 -5.06
N ASP A 61 14.20 -23.11 -5.29
CA ASP A 61 14.62 -24.28 -4.52
C ASP A 61 16.06 -24.73 -4.81
N LYS A 62 16.62 -24.42 -6.00
CA LYS A 62 18.03 -24.66 -6.32
C LYS A 62 18.98 -23.78 -5.52
N ILE A 63 18.55 -22.57 -5.13
CA ILE A 63 19.37 -21.61 -4.40
C ILE A 63 19.45 -22.02 -2.92
N THR A 64 20.19 -23.09 -2.63
CA THR A 64 20.32 -23.69 -1.27
C THR A 64 21.74 -23.66 -0.70
N ALA A 65 22.75 -23.36 -1.52
CA ALA A 65 24.16 -23.64 -1.18
C ALA A 65 24.88 -22.56 -0.35
N ASP A 66 24.39 -21.32 -0.26
CA ASP A 66 25.11 -20.19 0.38
C ASP A 66 24.51 -19.77 1.75
N GLY A 67 23.97 -20.72 2.51
CA GLY A 67 23.62 -20.59 3.93
C GLY A 67 22.80 -19.35 4.31
N ASN A 68 21.48 -19.36 4.13
CA ASN A 68 20.58 -18.31 4.64
C ASN A 68 19.16 -18.81 4.92
N ASN A 69 18.49 -18.09 5.83
CA ASN A 69 17.12 -18.32 6.28
C ASN A 69 16.13 -18.21 5.09
N ILE A 70 15.14 -19.12 5.03
CA ILE A 70 14.08 -19.10 4.02
C ILE A 70 13.39 -17.74 3.91
N VAL A 71 13.17 -17.07 5.05
CA VAL A 71 12.52 -15.76 5.13
C VAL A 71 13.23 -14.70 4.28
N GLU A 72 14.56 -14.67 4.33
CA GLU A 72 15.38 -13.69 3.61
C GLU A 72 15.33 -13.93 2.09
N ARG A 73 15.43 -15.18 1.65
CA ARG A 73 15.28 -15.54 0.22
C ARG A 73 13.90 -15.18 -0.32
N CYS A 74 12.85 -15.38 0.49
CA CYS A 74 11.49 -14.99 0.13
C CYS A 74 11.36 -13.48 -0.04
N TYR A 75 12.02 -12.71 0.81
CA TYR A 75 12.05 -11.26 0.67
C TYR A 75 12.84 -10.81 -0.58
N TYR A 76 13.98 -11.45 -0.89
CA TYR A 76 14.73 -11.19 -2.13
C TYR A 76 13.88 -11.42 -3.39
N LEU A 77 13.06 -12.47 -3.39
CA LEU A 77 12.12 -12.72 -4.49
C LEU A 77 11.06 -11.61 -4.61
N VAL A 78 10.54 -11.12 -3.49
CA VAL A 78 9.59 -10.00 -3.49
C VAL A 78 10.22 -8.76 -4.14
N LEU A 79 11.44 -8.41 -3.74
CA LEU A 79 12.19 -7.31 -4.36
C LEU A 79 12.42 -7.55 -5.87
N TRP A 80 12.73 -8.79 -6.27
CA TRP A 80 12.89 -9.16 -7.68
C TRP A 80 11.59 -8.94 -8.47
N VAL A 81 10.44 -9.27 -7.90
CA VAL A 81 9.14 -9.01 -8.55
C VAL A 81 8.86 -7.51 -8.64
N TYR A 82 9.16 -6.73 -7.61
CA TYR A 82 9.01 -5.27 -7.64
C TYR A 82 9.81 -4.62 -8.78
N ASP A 83 10.97 -5.17 -9.12
CA ASP A 83 11.77 -4.70 -10.25
C ASP A 83 11.10 -4.93 -11.59
N ARG A 84 10.48 -6.10 -11.76
CA ARG A 84 9.73 -6.40 -12.98
C ARG A 84 8.46 -5.55 -13.07
N ILE A 85 7.81 -5.30 -11.94
CA ILE A 85 6.68 -4.37 -11.82
C ILE A 85 7.09 -2.94 -12.21
N LYS A 86 8.29 -2.48 -11.82
CA LYS A 86 8.81 -1.17 -12.24
C LYS A 86 8.94 -1.09 -13.77
N GLY A 87 9.35 -2.17 -14.42
CA GLY A 87 9.41 -2.29 -15.88
C GLY A 87 8.06 -2.27 -16.59
N CYS A 88 6.94 -2.26 -15.85
CA CYS A 88 5.60 -2.15 -16.43
C CYS A 88 5.21 -0.72 -16.83
N ASP A 89 6.01 0.31 -16.53
CA ASP A 89 5.74 1.71 -16.86
C ASP A 89 4.31 2.17 -16.52
N LYS A 90 3.82 1.77 -15.34
CA LYS A 90 2.45 2.03 -14.81
C LYS A 90 1.31 1.27 -15.50
N ASN A 91 1.60 0.28 -16.33
CA ASN A 91 0.58 -0.60 -16.90
C ASN A 91 -0.02 -1.51 -15.81
N ASN A 92 -1.24 -1.22 -15.37
CA ASN A 92 -1.90 -1.98 -14.29
C ASN A 92 -2.02 -3.47 -14.58
N TYR A 93 -2.30 -3.87 -15.83
CA TYR A 93 -2.41 -5.28 -16.18
C TYR A 93 -1.08 -6.01 -16.03
N CYS A 94 0.02 -5.37 -16.41
CA CYS A 94 1.37 -5.88 -16.19
C CYS A 94 1.69 -6.02 -14.70
N ILE A 95 1.36 -4.99 -13.91
CA ILE A 95 1.57 -4.97 -12.47
C ILE A 95 0.75 -6.09 -11.78
N SER A 96 -0.54 -6.16 -12.07
CA SER A 96 -1.45 -7.21 -11.57
C SER A 96 -0.98 -8.61 -11.97
N TRP A 97 -0.47 -8.78 -13.19
CA TRP A 97 0.05 -10.06 -13.67
C TRP A 97 1.24 -10.54 -12.85
N TYR A 98 2.22 -9.66 -12.60
CA TYR A 98 3.35 -9.99 -11.73
C TYR A 98 2.91 -10.29 -10.29
N TYR A 99 1.96 -9.54 -9.75
CA TYR A 99 1.41 -9.83 -8.43
C TYR A 99 0.67 -11.17 -8.37
N GLY A 100 -0.07 -11.55 -9.43
CA GLY A 100 -0.73 -12.85 -9.52
C GLY A 100 0.27 -14.01 -9.60
N LEU A 101 1.40 -13.83 -10.31
CA LEU A 101 2.50 -14.80 -10.31
C LEU A 101 3.13 -14.95 -8.94
N LEU A 102 3.43 -13.83 -8.28
CA LEU A 102 4.03 -13.81 -6.94
C LEU A 102 3.12 -14.48 -5.92
N GLU A 103 1.81 -14.19 -5.94
CA GLU A 103 0.82 -14.78 -5.03
C GLU A 103 0.76 -16.29 -5.18
N LYS A 104 0.63 -16.77 -6.42
CA LYS A 104 0.62 -18.21 -6.68
C LYS A 104 1.92 -18.90 -6.29
N PHE A 105 3.07 -18.29 -6.62
CA PHE A 105 4.36 -18.80 -6.15
C PHE A 105 4.39 -18.86 -4.62
N TRP A 106 3.92 -17.80 -3.96
CA TRP A 106 3.98 -17.67 -2.51
C TRP A 106 3.21 -18.81 -1.86
N ASP A 107 1.96 -19.05 -2.27
CA ASP A 107 1.10 -20.12 -1.77
C ASP A 107 1.67 -21.53 -1.96
N GLU A 108 2.38 -21.75 -3.07
CA GLU A 108 2.92 -23.06 -3.46
C GLU A 108 4.36 -23.32 -2.96
N SER A 109 5.03 -22.30 -2.41
CA SER A 109 6.45 -22.34 -2.05
C SER A 109 6.69 -22.45 -0.53
N LYS A 110 7.98 -22.57 -0.15
CA LYS A 110 8.44 -22.54 1.24
C LYS A 110 8.35 -21.15 1.87
N CYS A 111 8.01 -20.11 1.10
CA CYS A 111 7.76 -18.76 1.62
C CYS A 111 6.44 -18.64 2.37
N CYS A 112 5.57 -19.61 2.18
CA CYS A 112 4.34 -19.70 2.92
C CYS A 112 4.56 -20.32 4.31
N ASP A 113 4.56 -19.49 5.36
CA ASP A 113 4.36 -19.97 6.73
C ASP A 113 2.90 -20.43 6.87
N LYS A 114 2.64 -21.71 6.54
CA LYS A 114 1.29 -22.29 6.58
C LYS A 114 0.77 -22.32 8.02
N ALA A 115 -0.03 -21.33 8.39
CA ALA A 115 -0.84 -21.42 9.59
C ALA A 115 -2.00 -22.38 9.32
N VAL A 116 -2.14 -23.41 10.15
CA VAL A 116 -3.30 -24.33 10.07
C VAL A 116 -4.49 -23.64 10.72
N VAL A 117 -5.47 -23.25 9.91
CA VAL A 117 -6.79 -22.86 10.39
C VAL A 117 -7.70 -24.07 10.20
N LYS A 118 -8.17 -24.65 11.31
CA LYS A 118 -9.09 -25.79 11.26
C LYS A 118 -10.49 -25.28 10.93
N ASP A 119 -11.02 -25.66 9.78
CA ASP A 119 -12.45 -25.51 9.46
C ASP A 119 -13.05 -26.90 9.21
N LYS A 120 -13.84 -27.37 10.17
CA LYS A 120 -14.80 -28.51 10.08
C LYS A 120 -14.41 -29.59 9.04
N ASP A 121 -13.30 -30.27 9.30
CA ASP A 121 -12.73 -31.41 8.53
C ASP A 121 -11.94 -31.08 7.26
N LYS A 122 -11.58 -29.80 7.02
CA LYS A 122 -10.52 -29.41 6.08
C LYS A 122 -9.51 -28.47 6.74
N ASP A 123 -8.24 -28.83 6.61
CA ASP A 123 -7.14 -27.93 6.96
C ASP A 123 -7.11 -26.77 5.95
N ILE A 124 -7.52 -25.57 6.37
CA ILE A 124 -7.34 -24.35 5.58
C ILE A 124 -5.93 -23.84 5.88
N HIS A 125 -5.03 -24.01 4.91
CA HIS A 125 -3.71 -23.42 4.95
C HIS A 125 -3.82 -21.96 4.51
N ILE A 126 -3.87 -21.02 5.46
CA ILE A 126 -3.83 -19.59 5.14
C ILE A 126 -2.37 -19.17 5.08
N CYS A 127 -1.99 -18.65 3.92
CA CYS A 127 -0.66 -18.11 3.73
C CYS A 127 -0.56 -16.70 4.29
N LYS A 128 0.26 -16.48 5.32
CA LYS A 128 0.60 -15.12 5.78
C LYS A 128 1.61 -14.53 4.81
N SER A 129 1.15 -13.80 3.79
CA SER A 129 2.05 -13.04 2.93
C SER A 129 2.57 -11.80 3.66
N LYS A 130 3.90 -11.62 3.65
CA LYS A 130 4.60 -10.48 4.25
C LYS A 130 5.13 -9.53 3.18
N TYR A 131 4.37 -9.29 2.12
CA TYR A 131 4.75 -8.34 1.06
C TYR A 131 3.59 -7.42 0.71
N ILE A 132 3.93 -6.24 0.20
CA ILE A 132 2.98 -5.16 -0.06
C ILE A 132 2.60 -5.17 -1.54
N LYS A 133 1.29 -5.26 -1.81
CA LYS A 133 0.75 -5.05 -3.15
C LYS A 133 0.38 -3.58 -3.31
N THR A 134 1.14 -2.84 -4.11
CA THR A 134 0.86 -1.43 -4.41
C THR A 134 1.21 -1.11 -5.86
N PHE A 135 0.41 -0.25 -6.47
CA PHE A 135 0.64 0.24 -7.84
C PHE A 135 1.43 1.55 -7.82
N ASN A 136 1.75 2.06 -6.63
CA ASN A 136 2.66 3.18 -6.46
C ASN A 136 4.10 2.67 -6.64
N LEU A 137 4.63 2.87 -7.85
CA LEU A 137 5.99 2.47 -8.20
C LEU A 137 7.07 3.18 -7.36
N ASP A 138 6.81 4.38 -6.85
CA ASP A 138 7.74 5.10 -5.98
C ASP A 138 7.84 4.40 -4.62
N VAL A 139 6.75 3.81 -4.12
CA VAL A 139 6.78 3.00 -2.89
C VAL A 139 7.69 1.79 -3.06
N LEU A 140 7.48 1.02 -4.13
CA LEU A 140 8.28 -0.16 -4.43
C LEU A 140 9.76 0.19 -4.63
N LYS A 141 10.02 1.28 -5.34
CA LYS A 141 11.37 1.82 -5.55
C LYS A 141 12.03 2.19 -4.23
N ASN A 142 11.36 2.96 -3.38
CA ASN A 142 11.95 3.42 -2.11
C ASN A 142 12.27 2.26 -1.18
N LYS A 143 11.40 1.24 -1.11
CA LYS A 143 11.67 0.02 -0.33
C LYS A 143 12.94 -0.69 -0.80
N ARG A 144 13.05 -0.89 -2.10
CA ARG A 144 14.22 -1.51 -2.69
C ARG A 144 15.48 -0.68 -2.46
N ASP A 145 15.45 0.61 -2.79
CA ASP A 145 16.60 1.51 -2.66
C ASP A 145 17.16 1.48 -1.23
N LEU A 146 16.28 1.49 -0.21
CA LEU A 146 16.67 1.31 1.19
C LEU A 146 17.32 -0.06 1.43
N TYR A 147 16.64 -1.14 1.04
CA TYR A 147 17.13 -2.49 1.32
C TYR A 147 18.47 -2.80 0.61
N ASP A 148 18.57 -2.46 -0.67
CA ASP A 148 19.80 -2.60 -1.47
C ASP A 148 20.97 -1.88 -0.80
N PHE A 149 20.75 -0.68 -0.27
CA PHE A 149 21.79 0.03 0.48
C PHE A 149 22.27 -0.73 1.72
N LEU A 150 21.36 -1.34 2.49
CA LEU A 150 21.72 -2.11 3.69
C LEU A 150 22.54 -3.36 3.37
N GLU A 151 22.18 -4.05 2.28
CA GLU A 151 22.88 -5.22 1.76
C GLU A 151 24.29 -4.87 1.28
N TYR A 152 24.44 -3.75 0.58
CA TYR A 152 25.74 -3.30 0.08
C TYR A 152 26.56 -2.54 1.12
N TYR A 153 25.97 -2.15 2.25
CA TYR A 153 26.57 -1.24 3.21
C TYR A 153 27.94 -1.71 3.72
N ASP A 154 28.09 -2.98 4.09
CA ASP A 154 29.34 -3.47 4.68
C ASP A 154 30.48 -3.38 3.67
N HIS A 155 30.19 -3.66 2.40
CA HIS A 155 31.13 -3.45 1.30
C HIS A 155 31.39 -1.96 1.02
N ILE A 156 30.34 -1.14 1.09
CA ILE A 156 30.37 0.32 0.91
C ILE A 156 31.28 0.98 1.97
N LYS A 157 31.26 0.47 3.20
CA LYS A 157 32.09 0.92 4.32
C LYS A 157 33.57 0.63 4.07
N ASP A 158 33.88 -0.53 3.50
CA ASP A 158 35.24 -1.05 3.33
C ASP A 158 35.92 -0.63 2.01
N ILE A 159 35.24 0.15 1.14
CA ILE A 159 35.85 0.65 -0.10
C ILE A 159 37.12 1.46 0.19
N SER A 160 38.20 1.10 -0.52
CA SER A 160 39.52 1.73 -0.43
C SER A 160 39.48 3.25 -0.67
N PRO A 161 40.24 4.05 0.11
CA PRO A 161 40.34 5.50 -0.07
C PRO A 161 40.75 5.96 -1.48
N GLN A 162 41.48 5.12 -2.23
CA GLN A 162 41.91 5.45 -3.60
C GLN A 162 40.76 5.37 -4.61
N ILE A 163 39.83 4.42 -4.45
CA ILE A 163 38.62 4.29 -5.28
C ILE A 163 37.64 5.43 -4.95
N TYR A 164 37.53 5.79 -3.68
CA TYR A 164 36.81 6.98 -3.24
C TYR A 164 37.34 8.27 -3.90
N LYS A 165 38.65 8.41 -4.08
CA LYS A 165 39.24 9.61 -4.71
C LYS A 165 38.89 9.75 -6.20
N GLN A 166 38.68 8.65 -6.93
CA GLN A 166 38.39 8.67 -8.36
C GLN A 166 36.89 8.83 -8.68
N ASN A 167 35.99 8.26 -7.86
CA ASN A 167 34.54 8.27 -8.08
C ASN A 167 33.74 8.99 -6.96
N ASN A 168 34.41 9.88 -6.23
CA ASN A 168 33.92 10.49 -4.98
C ASN A 168 32.50 11.08 -5.10
N GLU A 169 32.23 11.75 -6.21
CA GLU A 169 31.01 12.55 -6.35
C GLU A 169 29.74 11.69 -6.51
N GLU A 170 29.77 10.68 -7.36
CA GLU A 170 28.60 9.83 -7.64
C GLU A 170 28.25 8.91 -6.48
N TYR A 171 29.28 8.35 -5.85
CA TYR A 171 29.10 7.47 -4.70
C TYR A 171 28.54 8.21 -3.49
N CYS A 172 29.09 9.39 -3.19
CA CYS A 172 28.55 10.23 -2.14
C CYS A 172 27.19 10.85 -2.50
N LYS A 173 26.87 11.06 -3.79
CA LYS A 173 25.50 11.40 -4.23
C LYS A 173 24.52 10.28 -3.89
N TYR A 174 24.86 9.02 -4.17
CA TYR A 174 24.02 7.87 -3.85
C TYR A 174 23.78 7.72 -2.34
N ILE A 175 24.84 7.78 -1.52
CA ILE A 175 24.70 7.74 -0.06
C ILE A 175 23.82 8.88 0.45
N ARG A 176 24.06 10.12 -0.01
CA ARG A 176 23.22 11.27 0.39
C ARG A 176 21.77 11.08 -0.02
N TYR A 177 21.52 10.52 -1.19
CA TYR A 177 20.17 10.19 -1.65
C TYR A 177 19.48 9.22 -0.68
N ILE A 178 20.13 8.10 -0.34
CA ILE A 178 19.55 7.09 0.55
C ILE A 178 19.34 7.63 1.97
N LEU A 179 20.31 8.35 2.54
CA LEU A 179 20.18 8.92 3.88
C LEU A 179 19.07 9.98 3.95
N ASN A 180 18.94 10.82 2.92
CA ASN A 180 17.82 11.75 2.83
C ASN A 180 16.48 11.01 2.67
N LEU A 181 16.43 9.95 1.86
CA LEU A 181 15.24 9.12 1.71
C LEU A 181 14.80 8.53 3.05
N TYR A 182 15.72 7.88 3.77
CA TYR A 182 15.48 7.35 5.12
C TYR A 182 14.97 8.45 6.07
N ARG A 183 15.64 9.60 6.14
CA ARG A 183 15.21 10.72 7.01
C ARG A 183 13.80 11.19 6.64
N ASN A 184 13.52 11.43 5.37
CA ASN A 184 12.22 11.93 4.94
C ASN A 184 11.10 10.95 5.31
N LEU A 185 11.34 9.65 5.14
CA LEU A 185 10.39 8.60 5.51
C LEU A 185 10.21 8.49 7.04
N GLU A 186 11.28 8.68 7.82
CA GLU A 186 11.22 8.76 9.30
C GLU A 186 10.50 10.03 9.80
N GLU A 187 10.62 11.16 9.11
CA GLU A 187 9.90 12.39 9.45
C GLU A 187 8.40 12.26 9.13
N GLU A 188 8.06 11.72 7.95
CA GLU A 188 6.68 11.40 7.59
C GLU A 188 6.05 10.38 8.56
N TYR A 189 6.83 9.42 9.04
CA TYR A 189 6.44 8.47 10.09
C TYR A 189 6.06 9.18 11.41
N LYS A 190 6.83 10.19 11.83
CA LYS A 190 6.60 10.92 13.08
C LYS A 190 5.42 11.88 13.03
N GLU A 191 5.19 12.54 11.90
CA GLU A 191 4.18 13.60 11.79
C GLU A 191 2.76 13.11 11.51
N ARG A 192 2.60 11.92 10.93
CA ARG A 192 1.31 11.55 10.31
C ARG A 192 0.62 10.31 10.87
N GLU A 193 1.18 9.62 11.87
CA GLU A 193 0.65 8.33 12.39
C GLU A 193 0.25 7.38 11.22
N LEU A 194 1.00 7.46 10.11
CA LEU A 194 0.68 6.76 8.87
C LEU A 194 1.17 5.31 8.94
N PRO A 195 0.56 4.41 8.15
CA PRO A 195 0.81 2.98 8.24
C PRO A 195 2.23 2.62 7.84
N HIS A 196 2.73 1.59 8.50
CA HIS A 196 4.03 0.91 8.45
C HIS A 196 4.48 0.37 7.07
N ILE A 197 4.16 1.05 5.97
CA ILE A 197 4.50 0.58 4.63
C ILE A 197 6.01 0.44 4.46
N TYR A 198 6.85 1.19 5.19
CA TYR A 198 8.31 1.08 5.16
C TYR A 198 8.92 0.47 6.45
N GLU A 199 8.12 -0.03 7.38
CA GLU A 199 8.62 -0.38 8.72
C GLU A 199 9.71 -1.46 8.70
N GLU A 200 9.59 -2.45 7.82
CA GLU A 200 10.61 -3.49 7.69
C GLU A 200 11.96 -2.88 7.30
N GLU A 201 11.99 -2.03 6.27
CA GLU A 201 13.22 -1.38 5.84
C GLU A 201 13.74 -0.37 6.88
N LEU A 202 12.86 0.46 7.44
CA LEU A 202 13.23 1.44 8.46
C LEU A 202 13.77 0.76 9.73
N SER A 203 13.18 -0.36 10.16
CA SER A 203 13.67 -1.11 11.32
C SER A 203 15.08 -1.67 11.10
N LEU A 204 15.38 -2.16 9.90
CA LEU A 204 16.72 -2.63 9.54
C LEU A 204 17.74 -1.47 9.54
N PHE A 205 17.36 -0.30 9.01
CA PHE A 205 18.18 0.91 9.10
C PHE A 205 18.43 1.32 10.56
N ARG A 206 17.37 1.44 11.36
CA ARG A 206 17.47 1.78 12.79
C ARG A 206 18.44 0.82 13.47
N ASN A 207 18.25 -0.48 13.32
CA ASN A 207 19.10 -1.50 13.95
C ASN A 207 20.57 -1.42 13.50
N LYS A 208 20.82 -1.29 12.19
CA LYS A 208 22.18 -1.23 11.63
C LYS A 208 22.93 0.05 12.04
N PHE A 209 22.21 1.18 12.11
CA PHE A 209 22.79 2.50 12.41
C PHE A 209 22.59 2.98 13.85
N SER A 210 22.09 2.11 14.74
CA SER A 210 21.89 2.42 16.17
C SER A 210 23.19 2.78 16.89
N LYS A 211 24.33 2.23 16.44
CA LYS A 211 25.66 2.49 17.01
C LYS A 211 26.33 3.63 16.24
N ASP A 212 26.67 4.73 16.93
CA ASP A 212 27.21 5.97 16.30
C ASP A 212 28.47 5.76 15.45
N ASN A 213 29.22 4.68 15.68
CA ASN A 213 30.49 4.38 15.01
C ASN A 213 30.35 3.83 13.57
N GLU A 214 29.21 3.23 13.22
CA GLU A 214 29.00 2.69 11.88
C GLU A 214 28.87 3.83 10.87
N LEU A 215 27.97 4.76 11.15
CA LEU A 215 27.60 5.82 10.23
C LEU A 215 28.64 6.95 10.15
N SER A 216 29.40 7.17 11.23
CA SER A 216 30.48 8.17 11.27
C SER A 216 31.56 7.93 10.20
N SER A 217 31.84 6.66 9.90
CA SER A 217 32.84 6.24 8.93
C SER A 217 32.47 6.64 7.50
N ILE A 218 31.18 6.63 7.15
CA ILE A 218 30.70 7.08 5.85
C ILE A 218 30.49 8.60 5.82
N LYS A 219 30.00 9.19 6.92
CA LYS A 219 29.80 10.63 7.03
C LYS A 219 31.09 11.40 6.79
N SER A 220 32.18 10.97 7.44
CA SER A 220 33.51 11.56 7.28
C SER A 220 34.06 11.42 5.86
N LYS A 221 33.88 10.26 5.22
CA LYS A 221 34.32 10.03 3.82
C LYS A 221 33.57 10.91 2.81
N CYS A 222 32.29 11.16 3.02
CA CYS A 222 31.43 11.92 2.09
C CYS A 222 31.12 13.36 2.52
N ASN A 223 31.78 13.86 3.57
CA ASN A 223 31.52 15.18 4.17
C ASN A 223 30.01 15.44 4.39
N ILE A 224 29.31 14.47 4.98
CA ILE A 224 27.85 14.52 5.21
C ILE A 224 27.62 15.16 6.58
N ASN A 225 26.86 16.26 6.59
CA ASN A 225 26.51 16.99 7.82
C ASN A 225 25.60 16.13 8.73
N ASP A 226 25.84 16.17 10.04
CA ASP A 226 25.06 15.44 11.06
C ASP A 226 23.56 15.79 11.06
N SER A 227 23.20 16.99 10.60
CA SER A 227 21.80 17.43 10.39
C SER A 227 21.00 16.55 9.41
N ILE A 228 21.65 15.69 8.62
CA ILE A 228 20.97 14.74 7.72
C ILE A 228 20.43 13.52 8.50
N ILE A 229 20.92 13.26 9.72
CA ILE A 229 20.62 12.02 10.46
C ILE A 229 20.23 12.27 11.93
N GLU A 230 20.34 13.50 12.43
CA GLU A 230 19.76 13.92 13.73
C GLU A 230 18.22 13.94 13.70
N SER A 231 17.62 12.79 13.39
CA SER A 231 16.36 12.41 14.00
C SER A 231 16.60 12.42 15.51
N LYS A 232 16.14 13.49 16.18
CA LYS A 232 16.14 13.63 17.65
C LYS A 232 15.98 12.26 18.32
N ARG A 233 17.07 11.76 18.89
CA ARG A 233 17.07 10.64 19.84
C ARG A 233 16.35 11.14 21.10
N SER A 234 15.03 11.14 21.07
CA SER A 234 14.21 11.17 22.28
C SER A 234 12.89 10.48 21.98
N PHE A 235 12.94 9.16 21.93
CA PHE A 235 11.84 8.41 22.50
C PHE A 235 12.43 7.48 23.54
N ASP A 236 11.96 7.70 24.76
CA ASP A 236 12.43 7.08 25.97
C ASP A 236 12.52 5.55 25.83
N THR A 237 13.62 5.03 26.34
CA THR A 237 13.93 3.61 26.56
C THR A 237 12.91 2.90 27.48
N THR A 238 11.78 3.53 27.82
CA THR A 238 10.79 3.05 28.79
C THR A 238 9.71 2.15 28.23
N ARG A 239 9.68 1.84 26.91
CA ARG A 239 8.85 0.71 26.40
C ARG A 239 9.57 -0.63 26.36
N SER A 240 10.84 -0.68 26.73
CA SER A 240 11.61 -1.92 26.84
C SER A 240 11.35 -2.67 28.15
N PHE A 241 10.09 -2.80 28.58
CA PHE A 241 9.63 -3.79 29.58
C PHE A 241 8.10 -4.00 29.48
N ALA A 242 7.62 -4.54 28.35
CA ALA A 242 6.44 -5.41 28.40
C ALA A 242 6.96 -6.84 28.28
N GLY A 243 7.38 -7.36 29.44
CA GLY A 243 7.96 -8.69 29.56
C GLY A 243 7.03 -9.77 29.06
N ASN A 244 7.66 -10.90 28.71
CA ASN A 244 7.05 -12.21 28.64
C ASN A 244 6.11 -12.44 29.84
N GLN A 245 4.81 -12.24 29.63
CA GLN A 245 3.76 -12.94 30.37
C GLN A 245 2.78 -13.50 29.34
N LYS A 246 3.10 -14.70 28.87
CA LYS A 246 2.08 -15.67 28.47
C LYS A 246 1.29 -16.05 29.73
N ASN A 247 0.39 -15.17 30.16
CA ASN A 247 -0.70 -15.61 31.01
C ASN A 247 -1.80 -16.07 30.06
N GLY A 248 -1.85 -17.38 29.87
CA GLY A 248 -2.96 -18.02 29.18
C GLY A 248 -4.24 -17.73 29.94
N VAL A 249 -4.99 -16.74 29.47
CA VAL A 249 -6.42 -16.68 29.75
C VAL A 249 -7.02 -17.82 28.92
N PRO A 250 -7.72 -18.79 29.55
CA PRO A 250 -8.39 -19.85 28.80
C PRO A 250 -9.32 -19.21 27.78
N ARG A 251 -9.05 -19.43 26.49
CA ARG A 251 -10.02 -19.17 25.43
C ARG A 251 -11.21 -20.09 25.71
N HIS A 252 -12.25 -19.57 26.34
CA HIS A 252 -13.58 -20.11 26.15
C HIS A 252 -13.93 -19.86 24.69
N THR A 253 -13.80 -20.90 23.89
CA THR A 253 -14.30 -20.96 22.51
C THR A 253 -15.83 -20.94 22.58
N ILE A 254 -16.41 -19.76 22.80
CA ILE A 254 -17.79 -19.50 22.41
C ILE A 254 -17.70 -19.06 20.95
N LEU A 255 -17.77 -20.03 20.05
CA LEU A 255 -17.97 -19.79 18.62
C LEU A 255 -19.48 -19.62 18.45
N PRO A 256 -20.05 -18.41 18.24
CA PRO A 256 -21.47 -18.32 17.96
C PRO A 256 -21.70 -18.78 16.52
N GLU A 257 -22.73 -19.59 16.33
CA GLU A 257 -23.33 -20.02 15.07
C GLU A 257 -23.25 -18.96 13.95
N TYR A 258 -22.27 -19.11 13.07
CA TYR A 258 -22.03 -18.30 11.86
C TYR A 258 -23.23 -18.29 10.88
N GLY A 259 -24.17 -19.23 10.99
CA GLY A 259 -25.29 -19.37 10.06
C GLY A 259 -26.39 -18.30 10.14
N SER A 260 -26.45 -17.48 11.20
CA SER A 260 -27.59 -16.58 11.44
C SER A 260 -27.38 -15.08 11.16
N TYR A 261 -26.14 -14.62 10.93
CA TYR A 261 -25.82 -13.18 10.81
C TYR A 261 -25.26 -12.77 9.44
N ASN A 262 -25.86 -13.25 8.34
CA ASN A 262 -25.52 -12.76 7.01
C ASN A 262 -26.15 -11.36 6.79
N PRO A 263 -25.35 -10.30 6.55
CA PRO A 263 -25.86 -8.94 6.31
C PRO A 263 -26.79 -8.85 5.08
N ARG A 264 -26.75 -9.82 4.16
CA ARG A 264 -27.70 -9.87 3.02
C ARG A 264 -29.07 -10.42 3.39
N THR A 265 -29.19 -11.24 4.43
CA THR A 265 -30.47 -11.83 4.83
C THR A 265 -31.04 -11.18 6.09
N SER A 266 -30.19 -10.64 6.96
CA SER A 266 -30.60 -9.95 8.18
C SER A 266 -31.10 -8.52 7.87
N THR A 267 -32.40 -8.29 8.04
CA THR A 267 -33.01 -6.95 7.96
C THR A 267 -32.45 -6.01 9.01
N ASP A 268 -32.13 -6.51 10.21
CA ASP A 268 -31.61 -5.72 11.32
C ASP A 268 -30.22 -5.19 11.03
N ILE A 269 -29.31 -6.03 10.53
CA ILE A 269 -27.95 -5.62 10.17
C ILE A 269 -27.99 -4.58 9.03
N LYS A 270 -28.84 -4.78 8.02
CA LYS A 270 -29.03 -3.80 6.93
C LYS A 270 -29.53 -2.46 7.46
N ALA A 271 -30.48 -2.47 8.38
CA ALA A 271 -31.01 -1.25 8.99
C ALA A 271 -29.91 -0.49 9.72
N VAL A 272 -29.10 -1.17 10.54
CA VAL A 272 -27.97 -0.54 11.23
C VAL A 272 -26.94 -0.01 10.23
N LEU A 273 -26.47 -0.81 9.27
CA LEU A 273 -25.52 -0.36 8.24
C LEU A 273 -26.02 0.87 7.46
N SER A 274 -27.32 0.92 7.14
CA SER A 274 -27.92 2.08 6.48
C SER A 274 -27.92 3.34 7.37
N GLU A 275 -27.99 3.20 8.69
CA GLU A 275 -27.87 4.32 9.63
C GLU A 275 -26.42 4.78 9.81
N LEU A 276 -25.45 3.89 9.63
CA LEU A 276 -24.02 4.20 9.66
C LEU A 276 -23.51 4.81 8.36
N SER A 277 -24.26 4.62 7.28
CA SER A 277 -23.95 5.19 5.97
C SER A 277 -23.77 6.70 6.09
N SER A 278 -22.56 7.15 5.81
CA SER A 278 -22.21 8.57 5.90
C SER A 278 -23.00 9.39 4.89
N LYS A 279 -23.33 10.63 5.26
CA LYS A 279 -23.87 11.63 4.31
C LYS A 279 -22.93 11.84 3.12
N ILE A 280 -21.64 11.53 3.28
CA ILE A 280 -20.64 11.52 2.22
C ILE A 280 -21.07 10.66 1.03
N TYR A 281 -21.61 9.46 1.24
CA TYR A 281 -22.01 8.62 0.11
C TYR A 281 -23.13 9.22 -0.73
N LYS A 282 -24.08 9.93 -0.10
CA LYS A 282 -25.13 10.66 -0.83
C LYS A 282 -24.54 11.76 -1.71
N GLU A 283 -23.51 12.44 -1.20
CA GLU A 283 -22.82 13.49 -1.94
C GLU A 283 -22.00 12.95 -3.12
N LEU A 284 -21.31 11.83 -2.90
CA LEU A 284 -20.58 11.11 -3.95
C LEU A 284 -21.53 10.59 -5.05
N GLU A 285 -22.77 10.26 -4.70
CA GLU A 285 -23.78 9.72 -5.62
C GLU A 285 -24.44 10.76 -6.54
N ASN A 286 -24.32 12.07 -6.22
CA ASN A 286 -24.94 13.16 -7.00
C ASN A 286 -24.69 13.03 -8.52
N ALA A 287 -25.66 13.48 -9.31
CA ALA A 287 -25.56 13.46 -10.77
C ALA A 287 -24.43 14.39 -11.26
N VAL A 288 -23.80 14.02 -12.38
CA VAL A 288 -22.79 14.86 -13.03
C VAL A 288 -23.47 16.01 -13.77
N GLY A 289 -23.28 17.23 -13.28
CA GLY A 289 -23.80 18.44 -13.89
C GLY A 289 -23.11 18.81 -15.20
N HIS A 290 -23.71 19.72 -15.95
CA HIS A 290 -23.16 20.20 -17.23
C HIS A 290 -21.75 20.81 -17.07
N ASN A 291 -21.55 21.60 -16.00
CA ASN A 291 -20.32 22.33 -15.71
C ASN A 291 -19.32 21.55 -14.86
N ASP A 292 -19.65 20.31 -14.50
CA ASP A 292 -18.77 19.46 -13.71
C ASP A 292 -17.58 18.98 -14.54
N TYR A 293 -16.52 18.58 -13.84
CA TYR A 293 -15.35 18.00 -14.48
C TYR A 293 -15.72 16.68 -15.18
N LYS A 294 -15.37 16.59 -16.46
CA LYS A 294 -15.54 15.41 -17.30
C LYS A 294 -14.18 14.96 -17.80
N SER A 295 -13.97 13.65 -17.86
CA SER A 295 -12.75 13.05 -18.36
C SER A 295 -13.02 12.21 -19.60
N ASN A 296 -12.22 12.41 -20.64
CA ASN A 296 -12.23 11.59 -21.85
C ASN A 296 -11.78 10.14 -21.59
N HIS A 297 -11.09 9.87 -20.47
CA HIS A 297 -10.72 8.52 -20.07
C HIS A 297 -11.92 7.62 -19.75
N CYS A 298 -13.11 8.19 -19.56
CA CYS A 298 -14.35 7.44 -19.36
C CYS A 298 -15.04 7.03 -20.67
N ASP A 299 -14.66 7.60 -21.82
CA ASP A 299 -15.44 7.46 -23.05
C ASP A 299 -15.42 6.07 -23.66
N SER A 300 -14.34 5.31 -23.45
CA SER A 300 -14.17 3.96 -23.96
C SER A 300 -14.83 2.87 -23.10
N LEU A 301 -15.48 3.26 -21.99
CA LEU A 301 -16.14 2.34 -21.05
C LEU A 301 -17.58 2.05 -21.47
N GLY A 302 -18.08 0.85 -21.16
CA GLY A 302 -19.49 0.50 -21.39
C GLY A 302 -20.43 1.35 -20.53
N ASN A 303 -21.66 1.62 -21.00
CA ASN A 303 -22.59 2.62 -20.44
C ASN A 303 -22.68 2.68 -18.90
N GLN A 304 -22.82 1.53 -18.22
CA GLN A 304 -22.94 1.47 -16.76
C GLN A 304 -21.62 1.85 -16.06
N ILE A 305 -20.49 1.30 -16.51
CA ILE A 305 -19.16 1.57 -15.96
C ILE A 305 -18.69 2.99 -16.32
N LYS A 306 -19.06 3.49 -17.51
CA LYS A 306 -18.87 4.89 -17.92
C LYS A 306 -19.53 5.85 -16.93
N THR A 307 -20.77 5.58 -16.54
CA THR A 307 -21.48 6.39 -15.54
C THR A 307 -20.73 6.44 -14.20
N ILE A 308 -20.22 5.29 -13.74
CA ILE A 308 -19.40 5.21 -12.51
C ILE A 308 -18.10 6.02 -12.67
N CYS A 309 -17.44 5.91 -13.81
CA CYS A 309 -16.22 6.65 -14.13
C CYS A 309 -16.46 8.17 -14.15
N GLU A 310 -17.53 8.64 -14.78
CA GLU A 310 -17.85 10.07 -14.87
C GLU A 310 -18.10 10.68 -13.49
N LYS A 311 -18.89 9.99 -12.65
CA LYS A 311 -19.09 10.39 -11.26
C LYS A 311 -17.78 10.35 -10.45
N THR A 312 -16.94 9.33 -10.67
CA THR A 312 -15.61 9.22 -10.06
C THR A 312 -14.74 10.42 -10.44
N ALA A 313 -14.70 10.79 -11.71
CA ALA A 313 -13.93 11.93 -12.21
C ALA A 313 -14.39 13.24 -11.56
N ARG A 314 -15.71 13.46 -11.52
CA ARG A 314 -16.32 14.61 -10.85
C ARG A 314 -15.93 14.65 -9.37
N ASN A 315 -16.08 13.52 -8.67
CA ASN A 315 -15.77 13.40 -7.24
C ASN A 315 -14.29 13.70 -6.97
N LEU A 316 -13.35 13.13 -7.73
CA LEU A 316 -11.92 13.40 -7.60
C LEU A 316 -11.58 14.90 -7.72
N LYS A 317 -12.32 15.65 -8.55
CA LYS A 317 -12.10 17.10 -8.70
C LYS A 317 -12.51 17.89 -7.46
N VAL A 318 -13.60 17.50 -6.80
CA VAL A 318 -14.23 18.29 -5.73
C VAL A 318 -14.02 17.71 -4.34
N LEU A 319 -13.42 16.52 -4.23
CA LEU A 319 -13.33 15.73 -2.98
C LEU A 319 -12.72 16.50 -1.80
N SER A 320 -11.70 17.33 -2.06
CA SER A 320 -11.02 18.12 -1.02
C SER A 320 -11.74 19.41 -0.63
N THR A 321 -12.72 19.85 -1.42
CA THR A 321 -13.41 21.15 -1.25
C THR A 321 -14.89 21.02 -0.88
N ASN A 322 -15.48 19.86 -1.16
CA ASN A 322 -16.88 19.59 -0.90
C ASN A 322 -17.22 19.65 0.60
N ASN A 323 -18.38 20.21 0.93
CA ASN A 323 -18.77 20.51 2.31
C ASN A 323 -18.88 19.29 3.23
N GLU A 324 -19.27 18.12 2.71
CA GLU A 324 -19.37 16.91 3.53
C GLU A 324 -18.02 16.20 3.66
N THR A 325 -17.26 16.08 2.57
CA THR A 325 -15.98 15.34 2.58
C THR A 325 -14.83 16.14 3.15
N LYS A 326 -14.82 17.49 3.05
CA LYS A 326 -13.73 18.33 3.58
C LYS A 326 -13.54 18.21 5.09
N LYS A 327 -14.54 17.72 5.81
CA LYS A 327 -14.50 17.48 7.26
C LYS A 327 -13.61 16.29 7.63
N GLU A 328 -13.45 15.35 6.71
CA GLU A 328 -12.65 14.14 6.91
C GLU A 328 -11.18 14.39 6.56
N SER A 329 -10.29 13.49 7.01
CA SER A 329 -8.89 13.48 6.58
C SER A 329 -8.79 13.17 5.08
N TYR A 330 -7.71 13.60 4.41
CA TYR A 330 -7.46 13.24 3.00
C TYR A 330 -7.62 11.73 2.76
N ARG A 331 -7.00 10.95 3.63
CA ARG A 331 -7.06 9.49 3.60
C ARG A 331 -8.51 8.99 3.65
N ASP A 332 -9.27 9.42 4.65
CA ASP A 332 -10.66 8.98 4.84
C ASP A 332 -11.54 9.37 3.65
N ARG A 333 -11.34 10.57 3.07
CA ARG A 333 -12.05 10.99 1.86
C ARG A 333 -11.81 10.01 0.70
N CYS A 334 -10.55 9.63 0.47
CA CYS A 334 -10.22 8.64 -0.56
C CYS A 334 -10.83 7.27 -0.25
N THR A 335 -10.80 6.84 1.01
CA THR A 335 -11.41 5.58 1.44
C THR A 335 -12.92 5.59 1.18
N TYR A 336 -13.64 6.65 1.56
CA TYR A 336 -15.07 6.81 1.25
C TYR A 336 -15.33 6.77 -0.25
N LEU A 337 -14.52 7.46 -1.06
CA LEU A 337 -14.65 7.43 -2.51
C LEU A 337 -14.44 6.01 -3.06
N ASN A 338 -13.41 5.31 -2.60
CA ASN A 338 -13.12 3.96 -3.06
C ASN A 338 -14.22 2.96 -2.66
N PHE A 339 -14.79 3.08 -1.46
CA PHE A 339 -15.94 2.25 -1.06
C PHE A 339 -17.23 2.60 -1.79
N TRP A 340 -17.43 3.87 -2.16
CA TRP A 340 -18.54 4.25 -3.04
C TRP A 340 -18.38 3.62 -4.43
N ILE A 341 -17.18 3.67 -5.02
CA ILE A 341 -16.89 3.02 -6.31
C ILE A 341 -17.17 1.52 -6.22
N TYR A 342 -16.70 0.87 -5.14
CA TYR A 342 -17.00 -0.54 -4.88
C TYR A 342 -18.51 -0.82 -4.81
N ASP A 343 -19.29 -0.01 -4.08
CA ASP A 343 -20.73 -0.18 -3.95
C ASP A 343 -21.41 -0.15 -5.33
N GLU A 344 -21.05 0.83 -6.17
CA GLU A 344 -21.62 0.95 -7.52
C GLU A 344 -21.26 -0.25 -8.40
N ILE A 345 -20.00 -0.71 -8.37
CA ILE A 345 -19.57 -1.90 -9.10
C ILE A 345 -20.33 -3.13 -8.59
N SER A 346 -20.53 -3.26 -7.29
CA SER A 346 -21.22 -4.41 -6.67
C SER A 346 -22.69 -4.54 -7.08
N LYS A 347 -23.32 -3.45 -7.55
CA LYS A 347 -24.68 -3.50 -8.13
C LYS A 347 -24.71 -4.18 -9.49
N LEU A 348 -23.59 -4.17 -10.21
CA LEU A 348 -23.47 -4.73 -11.57
C LEU A 348 -23.10 -6.22 -11.55
N TYR A 349 -22.36 -6.68 -10.54
CA TYR A 349 -21.84 -8.04 -10.47
C TYR A 349 -22.33 -8.77 -9.22
N LYS A 350 -22.89 -9.98 -9.40
CA LYS A 350 -23.51 -10.75 -8.31
C LYS A 350 -22.60 -11.81 -7.66
N ASN A 351 -21.48 -12.17 -8.30
CA ASN A 351 -20.56 -13.20 -7.80
C ASN A 351 -19.68 -12.64 -6.67
N GLU A 352 -19.78 -13.23 -5.48
CA GLU A 352 -19.12 -12.72 -4.28
C GLU A 352 -17.63 -13.06 -4.19
N ASP A 353 -17.23 -14.19 -4.78
CA ASP A 353 -15.88 -14.74 -4.66
C ASP A 353 -14.97 -14.28 -5.81
N LYS A 354 -15.53 -13.57 -6.79
CA LYS A 354 -14.75 -13.00 -7.88
C LYS A 354 -13.97 -11.77 -7.39
N ASN A 355 -12.68 -11.72 -7.68
CA ASN A 355 -11.86 -10.52 -7.46
C ASN A 355 -12.31 -9.39 -8.40
N LEU A 356 -12.32 -8.17 -7.87
CA LEU A 356 -12.67 -6.97 -8.64
C LEU A 356 -11.77 -6.81 -9.88
N THR A 357 -10.46 -7.02 -9.71
CA THR A 357 -9.45 -6.85 -10.77
C THR A 357 -9.55 -7.88 -11.89
N ASP A 358 -10.23 -9.01 -11.67
CA ASP A 358 -10.42 -10.06 -12.67
C ASP A 358 -11.57 -9.74 -13.63
N ILE A 359 -12.31 -8.66 -13.38
CA ILE A 359 -13.37 -8.18 -14.25
C ILE A 359 -12.79 -7.15 -15.21
N THR A 360 -12.83 -7.45 -16.50
CA THR A 360 -12.26 -6.61 -17.55
C THR A 360 -12.74 -5.15 -17.47
N ASP A 361 -14.04 -4.92 -17.28
CA ASP A 361 -14.56 -3.54 -17.21
C ASP A 361 -14.16 -2.80 -15.94
N VAL A 362 -14.01 -3.51 -14.82
CA VAL A 362 -13.49 -2.95 -13.57
C VAL A 362 -12.00 -2.61 -13.72
N ALA A 363 -11.21 -3.46 -14.37
CA ALA A 363 -9.82 -3.16 -14.68
C ALA A 363 -9.66 -1.93 -15.58
N LYS A 364 -10.54 -1.75 -16.58
CA LYS A 364 -10.60 -0.53 -17.40
C LYS A 364 -11.01 0.71 -16.59
N LEU A 365 -11.92 0.56 -15.63
CA LEU A 365 -12.30 1.64 -14.72
C LEU A 365 -11.13 2.05 -13.81
N ILE A 366 -10.35 1.09 -13.31
CA ILE A 366 -9.13 1.34 -12.54
C ILE A 366 -8.11 2.13 -13.39
N ASP A 367 -7.89 1.71 -14.64
CA ASP A 367 -7.01 2.42 -15.57
C ASP A 367 -7.49 3.86 -15.82
N ALA A 368 -8.78 4.06 -16.08
CA ALA A 368 -9.37 5.38 -16.23
C ALA A 368 -9.20 6.24 -14.97
N ASN A 369 -9.43 5.68 -13.78
CA ASN A 369 -9.24 6.36 -12.49
C ASN A 369 -7.79 6.84 -12.30
N ILE A 370 -6.79 6.03 -12.64
CA ILE A 370 -5.37 6.43 -12.57
C ILE A 370 -5.11 7.60 -13.52
N ASN A 371 -5.54 7.48 -14.77
CA ASN A 371 -5.31 8.52 -15.78
C ASN A 371 -5.99 9.84 -15.42
N ILE A 372 -7.21 9.80 -14.86
CA ILE A 372 -7.91 10.97 -14.34
C ILE A 372 -7.09 11.66 -13.24
N ASN A 373 -6.63 10.93 -12.23
CA ASN A 373 -5.80 11.49 -11.16
C ASN A 373 -4.54 12.15 -11.73
N MET A 374 -3.86 11.48 -12.67
CA MET A 374 -2.66 12.01 -13.31
C MET A 374 -2.94 13.32 -14.06
N ASP A 375 -4.07 13.43 -14.74
CA ASP A 375 -4.45 14.66 -15.43
C ASP A 375 -4.83 15.78 -14.47
N LEU A 376 -5.51 15.46 -13.37
CA LEU A 376 -5.79 16.44 -12.30
C LEU A 376 -4.50 16.98 -11.66
N ILE A 377 -3.51 16.12 -11.43
CA ILE A 377 -2.17 16.52 -10.96
C ILE A 377 -1.50 17.45 -11.97
N LYS A 378 -1.48 17.07 -13.27
CA LYS A 378 -0.88 17.88 -14.33
C LYS A 378 -1.56 19.24 -14.48
N ASP A 379 -2.87 19.29 -14.37
CA ASP A 379 -3.64 20.52 -14.47
C ASP A 379 -3.38 21.45 -13.28
N ASP A 380 -3.31 20.91 -12.07
CA ASP A 380 -2.96 21.69 -10.89
C ASP A 380 -1.52 22.20 -10.97
N PHE A 381 -0.60 21.34 -11.43
CA PHE A 381 0.79 21.69 -11.71
C PHE A 381 0.91 22.87 -12.69
N LYS A 382 0.23 22.81 -13.84
CA LYS A 382 0.26 23.88 -14.85
C LYS A 382 -0.23 25.20 -14.24
N LYS A 383 -1.36 25.18 -13.53
CA LYS A 383 -1.93 26.36 -12.86
C LYS A 383 -0.98 26.97 -11.83
N ASN A 384 -0.26 26.14 -11.07
CA ASN A 384 0.70 26.62 -10.07
C ASN A 384 1.98 27.15 -10.72
N ASN A 385 2.47 26.50 -11.78
CA ASN A 385 3.63 26.96 -12.54
C ASN A 385 3.37 28.32 -13.23
N ASP A 386 2.18 28.53 -13.80
CA ASP A 386 1.82 29.81 -14.41
C ASP A 386 1.76 30.94 -13.36
N LYS A 387 1.23 30.66 -12.16
CA LYS A 387 1.26 31.60 -11.03
C LYS A 387 2.69 31.90 -10.57
N LEU A 388 3.54 30.90 -10.48
CA LEU A 388 4.95 31.06 -10.11
C LEU A 388 5.70 31.88 -11.17
N LYS A 389 5.51 31.61 -12.46
CA LYS A 389 6.10 32.40 -13.56
C LYS A 389 5.64 33.86 -13.53
N GLN A 390 4.35 34.11 -13.27
CA GLN A 390 3.83 35.47 -13.10
C GLN A 390 4.48 36.19 -11.90
N GLN A 391 4.62 35.51 -10.75
CA GLN A 391 5.29 36.07 -9.58
C GLN A 391 6.76 36.38 -9.82
N THR A 392 7.50 35.49 -10.51
CA THR A 392 8.90 35.74 -10.87
C THR A 392 9.01 36.92 -11.85
N THR A 393 8.11 37.02 -12.83
CA THR A 393 8.09 38.12 -13.80
C THR A 393 7.84 39.48 -13.13
N ILE A 394 6.93 39.54 -12.14
CA ILE A 394 6.66 40.75 -11.33
C ILE A 394 7.88 41.10 -10.47
N THR A 395 8.54 40.10 -9.89
CA THR A 395 9.73 40.29 -9.05
C THR A 395 10.92 40.80 -9.87
N ASP A 396 11.11 40.28 -11.09
CA ASP A 396 12.14 40.74 -12.03
C ASP A 396 11.86 42.16 -12.56
N GLN A 397 10.59 42.52 -12.78
CA GLN A 397 10.21 43.90 -13.14
C GLN A 397 10.50 44.88 -11.99
N ARG A 398 10.23 44.48 -10.74
CA ARG A 398 10.55 45.28 -9.55
C ARG A 398 12.06 45.42 -9.34
N ALA A 399 12.81 44.34 -9.53
CA ALA A 399 14.27 44.33 -9.46
C ALA A 399 14.95 45.14 -10.59
N LYS A 400 14.32 45.27 -11.76
CA LYS A 400 14.79 46.19 -12.82
C LYS A 400 14.55 47.67 -12.51
N SER A 401 13.62 48.00 -11.61
CA SER A 401 13.36 49.39 -11.20
C SER A 401 14.33 49.90 -10.12
N THR A 402 15.02 48.99 -9.42
CA THR A 402 16.04 49.29 -8.41
C THR A 402 17.37 48.68 -8.87
N ASN A 403 18.33 49.49 -9.33
CA ASN A 403 19.65 49.05 -9.82
C ASN A 403 20.47 48.29 -8.76
N SER A 404 20.10 47.04 -8.45
CA SER A 404 20.85 46.15 -7.57
C SER A 404 21.14 44.83 -8.29
N THR A 405 22.40 44.60 -8.62
CA THR A 405 22.93 43.32 -9.07
C THR A 405 23.01 42.38 -7.87
N SER A 406 22.01 41.50 -7.70
CA SER A 406 22.04 40.45 -6.68
C SER A 406 22.47 39.11 -7.28
N PRO A 407 23.22 38.24 -6.56
CA PRO A 407 23.69 36.96 -7.07
C PRO A 407 22.52 36.04 -7.43
N LYS A 408 22.61 35.31 -8.54
CA LYS A 408 21.65 34.25 -8.89
C LYS A 408 21.67 33.18 -7.79
N THR A 409 20.62 33.13 -6.98
CA THR A 409 20.40 32.10 -5.97
C THR A 409 20.31 30.71 -6.63
N PRO A 410 20.84 29.64 -6.01
CA PRO A 410 20.69 28.29 -6.53
C PRO A 410 19.21 27.92 -6.67
N ALA A 411 18.86 27.18 -7.73
CA ALA A 411 17.50 26.69 -7.94
C ALA A 411 17.05 25.87 -6.70
N LYS A 412 16.03 26.35 -6.00
CA LYS A 412 15.44 25.67 -4.85
C LYS A 412 14.85 24.34 -5.33
N PHE A 413 15.23 23.23 -4.69
CA PHE A 413 14.62 21.93 -4.94
C PHE A 413 13.14 22.01 -4.53
N VAL A 414 12.22 21.95 -5.50
CA VAL A 414 10.78 22.05 -5.24
C VAL A 414 10.23 20.63 -5.06
N LYS A 415 9.59 20.35 -3.93
CA LYS A 415 9.01 19.02 -3.64
C LYS A 415 7.74 18.81 -4.48
N HIS A 416 7.40 17.56 -4.82
CA HIS A 416 6.27 17.29 -5.75
C HIS A 416 4.91 17.86 -5.27
N TYR A 417 4.66 17.88 -3.96
CA TYR A 417 3.46 18.49 -3.35
C TYR A 417 3.50 20.02 -3.26
N GLU A 418 4.68 20.63 -3.42
CA GLU A 418 4.79 22.09 -3.59
C GLU A 418 4.43 22.52 -5.02
N LEU A 419 4.38 21.56 -5.95
CA LEU A 419 4.06 21.79 -7.37
C LEU A 419 2.59 21.51 -7.69
N SER A 420 1.96 20.54 -7.02
CA SER A 420 0.53 20.22 -7.13
C SER A 420 -0.10 20.05 -5.75
N LYS A 421 -1.19 20.79 -5.50
CA LYS A 421 -2.07 20.68 -4.33
C LYS A 421 -3.17 19.63 -4.51
N HIS A 422 -3.29 19.03 -5.69
CA HIS A 422 -4.22 17.93 -5.90
C HIS A 422 -3.72 16.68 -5.18
N GLU A 423 -4.57 16.11 -4.32
CA GLU A 423 -4.31 14.89 -3.57
C GLU A 423 -5.01 13.70 -4.26
N PRO A 424 -4.26 12.77 -4.89
CA PRO A 424 -4.84 11.76 -5.77
C PRO A 424 -5.44 10.56 -5.04
N CYS A 425 -6.69 10.22 -5.33
CA CYS A 425 -7.32 8.99 -4.81
C CYS A 425 -7.35 7.89 -5.86
N TYR A 426 -6.52 6.87 -5.68
CA TYR A 426 -6.45 5.71 -6.57
C TYR A 426 -7.39 4.60 -6.08
N PHE A 427 -8.28 4.14 -6.96
CA PHE A 427 -9.11 2.97 -6.71
C PHE A 427 -8.31 1.70 -6.99
N ASN A 428 -7.80 1.05 -5.93
CA ASN A 428 -6.84 -0.04 -6.03
C ASN A 428 -7.13 -1.18 -5.04
N TYR A 429 -8.40 -1.57 -4.92
CA TYR A 429 -8.77 -2.68 -4.06
C TYR A 429 -8.65 -4.01 -4.82
N ASN A 430 -7.56 -4.75 -4.51
CA ASN A 430 -7.41 -6.14 -4.91
C ASN A 430 -8.07 -7.06 -3.87
N CYS A 431 -9.40 -7.09 -3.88
CA CYS A 431 -10.21 -7.97 -3.05
C CYS A 431 -11.37 -8.58 -3.84
N THR A 432 -11.92 -9.66 -3.31
CA THR A 432 -13.21 -10.21 -3.75
C THR A 432 -14.34 -9.26 -3.37
N PHE A 433 -15.50 -9.38 -4.03
CA PHE A 433 -16.67 -8.58 -3.65
C PHE A 433 -17.06 -8.75 -2.18
N SER A 434 -16.94 -9.96 -1.64
CA SER A 434 -17.13 -10.23 -0.22
C SER A 434 -16.07 -9.53 0.64
N GLY A 435 -14.79 -9.65 0.28
CA GLY A 435 -13.68 -9.02 1.02
C GLY A 435 -13.81 -7.50 1.09
N CYS A 436 -14.05 -6.82 -0.03
CA CYS A 436 -14.20 -5.37 -0.04
C CYS A 436 -15.43 -4.90 0.75
N ARG A 437 -16.50 -5.71 0.83
CA ARG A 437 -17.66 -5.43 1.69
C ARG A 437 -17.28 -5.43 3.15
N GLU A 438 -16.55 -6.46 3.58
CA GLU A 438 -16.11 -6.59 4.96
C GLU A 438 -15.21 -5.42 5.35
N MET A 439 -14.27 -5.04 4.47
CA MET A 439 -13.42 -3.87 4.65
C MET A 439 -14.27 -2.61 4.86
N LYS A 440 -15.26 -2.36 3.99
CA LYS A 440 -16.16 -1.21 4.12
C LYS A 440 -16.90 -1.20 5.46
N HIS A 441 -17.48 -2.33 5.86
CA HIS A 441 -18.25 -2.41 7.11
C HIS A 441 -17.36 -2.19 8.35
N LEU A 442 -16.13 -2.67 8.32
CA LEU A 442 -15.13 -2.40 9.37
C LEU A 442 -14.77 -0.91 9.41
N PHE A 443 -14.49 -0.31 8.26
CA PHE A 443 -14.19 1.13 8.17
C PHE A 443 -15.33 1.96 8.76
N GLU A 444 -16.57 1.70 8.35
CA GLU A 444 -17.75 2.42 8.83
C GLU A 444 -18.02 2.19 10.31
N TYR A 445 -17.72 0.99 10.83
CA TYR A 445 -17.77 0.70 12.26
C TYR A 445 -16.82 1.60 13.03
N PHE A 446 -15.54 1.64 12.67
CA PHE A 446 -14.55 2.48 13.37
C PHE A 446 -14.92 3.96 13.28
N LYS A 447 -15.30 4.46 12.10
CA LYS A 447 -15.69 5.86 11.90
C LYS A 447 -16.95 6.28 12.67
N ASN A 448 -17.78 5.33 13.08
CA ASN A 448 -19.01 5.60 13.82
C ASN A 448 -19.01 5.00 15.23
N TYR A 449 -17.93 4.39 15.72
CA TYR A 449 -17.91 3.59 16.95
C TYR A 449 -18.57 4.30 18.13
N ASP A 450 -18.13 5.53 18.43
CA ASP A 450 -18.66 6.30 19.56
C ASP A 450 -20.16 6.60 19.44
N LYS A 451 -20.65 6.81 18.21
CA LYS A 451 -22.08 7.00 17.95
C LYS A 451 -22.88 5.71 18.12
N ILE A 452 -22.29 4.55 17.84
CA ILE A 452 -22.99 3.26 17.88
C ILE A 452 -23.02 2.73 19.32
N LYS A 453 -21.91 2.88 20.06
CA LYS A 453 -21.78 2.44 21.45
C LYS A 453 -22.91 2.96 22.34
N GLY A 454 -23.37 4.20 22.12
CA GLY A 454 -24.44 4.83 22.90
C GLY A 454 -25.87 4.51 22.46
N LYS A 455 -26.08 3.76 21.37
CA LYS A 455 -27.43 3.49 20.80
C LYS A 455 -28.05 2.17 21.21
N PHE A 456 -27.32 1.36 21.97
CA PHE A 456 -27.82 0.08 22.46
C PHE A 456 -28.93 0.28 23.50
N ASP A 457 -30.07 -0.35 23.29
CA ASP A 457 -31.21 -0.35 24.21
C ASP A 457 -31.13 -1.54 25.17
N CYS A 458 -30.67 -1.29 26.40
CA CYS A 458 -30.54 -2.30 27.45
C CYS A 458 -31.88 -2.99 27.79
N VAL A 459 -33.02 -2.37 27.51
CA VAL A 459 -34.35 -2.93 27.82
C VAL A 459 -34.74 -4.03 26.83
N LYS A 460 -34.22 -3.99 25.59
CA LYS A 460 -34.50 -4.99 24.53
C LYS A 460 -33.44 -6.08 24.40
N ALA A 461 -32.29 -5.89 25.06
CA ALA A 461 -31.17 -6.83 25.18
C ALA A 461 -30.91 -7.67 23.90
N LYS A 462 -31.27 -8.96 23.93
CA LYS A 462 -30.95 -9.94 22.88
C LYS A 462 -31.72 -9.77 21.57
N ASN A 463 -32.83 -9.02 21.57
CA ASN A 463 -33.66 -8.78 20.37
C ASN A 463 -33.35 -7.46 19.68
N ASP A 464 -32.40 -6.68 20.21
CA ASP A 464 -32.03 -5.39 19.63
C ASP A 464 -31.22 -5.55 18.33
N LYS A 465 -31.48 -4.67 17.35
CA LYS A 465 -30.79 -4.68 16.05
C LYS A 465 -29.29 -4.39 16.18
N TYR A 466 -28.88 -3.55 17.13
CA TYR A 466 -27.48 -3.25 17.39
C TYR A 466 -26.77 -4.44 18.02
N PHE A 467 -27.44 -5.24 18.86
CA PHE A 467 -26.84 -6.47 19.36
C PHE A 467 -26.50 -7.45 18.22
N LYS A 468 -27.43 -7.65 17.27
CA LYS A 468 -27.18 -8.47 16.07
C LYS A 468 -26.07 -7.89 15.21
N TYR A 469 -26.03 -6.57 15.05
CA TYR A 469 -24.93 -5.89 14.37
C TYR A 469 -23.58 -6.05 15.08
N PHE A 470 -23.54 -5.94 16.42
CA PHE A 470 -22.31 -6.13 17.19
C PHE A 470 -21.78 -7.55 17.08
N LYS A 471 -22.65 -8.57 17.06
CA LYS A 471 -22.24 -9.95 16.75
C LYS A 471 -21.62 -10.07 15.36
N TYR A 472 -22.26 -9.45 14.36
CA TYR A 472 -21.75 -9.44 12.99
C TYR A 472 -20.39 -8.74 12.87
N ILE A 473 -20.24 -7.55 13.45
CA ILE A 473 -18.99 -6.80 13.35
C ILE A 473 -17.88 -7.42 14.20
N SER A 474 -18.19 -8.07 15.32
CA SER A 474 -17.23 -8.87 16.10
C SER A 474 -16.63 -10.01 15.30
N PHE A 475 -17.46 -10.69 14.51
CA PHE A 475 -16.97 -11.71 13.59
C PHE A 475 -15.97 -11.13 12.58
N LEU A 476 -16.34 -10.03 11.90
CA LEU A 476 -15.43 -9.38 10.95
C LEU A 476 -14.16 -8.88 11.62
N TYR A 477 -14.30 -8.24 12.78
CA TYR A 477 -13.18 -7.72 13.55
C TYR A 477 -12.20 -8.84 13.87
N ASN A 478 -12.66 -9.97 14.42
CA ASN A 478 -11.80 -11.11 14.74
C ASN A 478 -11.13 -11.71 13.50
N LYS A 479 -11.85 -11.81 12.37
CA LYS A 479 -11.31 -12.32 11.10
C LYS A 479 -10.14 -11.47 10.58
N HIS A 480 -10.25 -10.14 10.70
CA HIS A 480 -9.26 -9.21 10.16
C HIS A 480 -8.19 -8.81 11.18
N LYS A 481 -8.49 -8.79 12.48
CA LYS A 481 -7.61 -8.33 13.58
C LYS A 481 -6.25 -8.99 13.53
N GLU A 482 -6.16 -10.31 13.34
CA GLU A 482 -4.86 -10.99 13.36
C GLU A 482 -3.92 -10.54 12.23
N ASN A 483 -4.46 -10.21 11.05
CA ASN A 483 -3.67 -9.74 9.91
C ASN A 483 -3.45 -8.22 9.95
N CYS A 484 -4.39 -7.51 10.56
CA CYS A 484 -4.40 -6.05 10.57
C CYS A 484 -3.76 -5.46 11.81
N CYS A 485 -3.56 -6.22 12.88
CA CYS A 485 -2.95 -5.77 14.13
C CYS A 485 -1.66 -6.50 14.40
N SER A 486 -0.55 -5.90 14.00
CA SER A 486 0.80 -6.38 14.29
C SER A 486 1.36 -5.55 15.43
N TRP A 487 1.68 -6.19 16.57
CA TRP A 487 2.22 -5.51 17.77
C TRP A 487 1.36 -4.35 18.30
N GLY A 488 0.04 -4.44 18.13
CA GLY A 488 -0.90 -3.38 18.53
C GLY A 488 -1.00 -2.23 17.53
N ALA A 489 -0.27 -2.27 16.41
CA ALA A 489 -0.33 -1.28 15.35
C ALA A 489 -1.12 -1.77 14.13
N THR A 490 -1.78 -0.83 13.46
CA THR A 490 -2.68 -1.08 12.36
C THR A 490 -1.95 -1.19 11.00
N VAL A 491 -1.92 -2.40 10.43
CA VAL A 491 -1.37 -2.70 9.09
C VAL A 491 -2.43 -2.42 8.01
N CYS A 492 -3.68 -2.81 8.21
CA CYS A 492 -4.81 -2.64 7.28
C CYS A 492 -5.53 -1.29 7.41
N SER A 493 -4.74 -0.29 7.66
CA SER A 493 -5.08 1.06 8.07
C SER A 493 -6.07 1.83 7.19
N ASP A 494 -6.35 1.38 5.97
CA ASP A 494 -7.38 1.98 5.12
C ASP A 494 -8.80 1.60 5.55
N TYR A 495 -8.97 0.53 6.33
CA TYR A 495 -10.31 0.04 6.69
C TYR A 495 -10.41 -0.55 8.10
N PHE A 496 -9.34 -1.13 8.61
CA PHE A 496 -9.21 -1.46 10.01
C PHE A 496 -8.46 -0.27 10.61
N LEU A 497 -9.10 0.59 11.39
CA LEU A 497 -8.47 1.86 11.77
C LEU A 497 -7.69 1.75 13.08
N GLU A 498 -8.22 1.00 14.04
CA GLU A 498 -7.66 0.92 15.38
C GLU A 498 -7.57 -0.51 15.90
N CYS A 499 -6.44 -0.83 16.52
CA CYS A 499 -6.17 -2.11 17.15
C CYS A 499 -6.33 -2.07 18.68
N ASP A 500 -6.58 -0.89 19.25
CA ASP A 500 -6.84 -0.71 20.66
C ASP A 500 -8.09 -1.50 21.10
N GLU A 501 -7.99 -2.14 22.27
CA GLU A 501 -9.09 -2.96 22.76
C GLU A 501 -10.36 -2.16 23.10
N TYR A 502 -10.29 -0.83 23.20
CA TYR A 502 -11.44 0.07 23.33
C TYR A 502 -12.43 -0.12 22.18
N TYR A 503 -11.92 -0.32 20.96
CA TYR A 503 -12.73 -0.52 19.77
C TYR A 503 -13.13 -1.97 19.52
N ASP A 504 -12.78 -2.90 20.43
CA ASP A 504 -13.08 -4.31 20.28
C ASP A 504 -14.59 -4.57 20.51
N PRO A 505 -15.37 -4.88 19.45
CA PRO A 505 -16.81 -5.11 19.57
C PRO A 505 -17.14 -6.36 20.41
N ASN A 506 -16.21 -7.28 20.61
CA ASN A 506 -16.43 -8.44 21.48
C ASN A 506 -16.69 -7.99 22.92
N LYS A 507 -16.06 -6.90 23.38
CA LYS A 507 -16.32 -6.33 24.72
C LYS A 507 -17.76 -5.86 24.86
N LEU A 508 -18.33 -5.27 23.81
CA LEU A 508 -19.74 -4.86 23.78
C LEU A 508 -20.65 -6.08 23.81
N VAL A 509 -20.38 -7.10 22.99
CA VAL A 509 -21.16 -8.34 22.96
C VAL A 509 -21.12 -9.06 24.31
N SER A 510 -19.94 -9.25 24.90
CA SER A 510 -19.78 -9.92 26.18
C SER A 510 -20.45 -9.15 27.32
N ALA A 511 -20.37 -7.82 27.33
CA ALA A 511 -21.07 -7.01 28.33
C ALA A 511 -22.60 -7.20 28.24
N ILE A 512 -23.14 -7.29 27.02
CA ILE A 512 -24.58 -7.50 26.78
C ILE A 512 -25.02 -8.92 27.15
N GLU A 513 -24.19 -9.94 26.90
CA GLU A 513 -24.52 -11.34 27.20
C GLU A 513 -24.37 -11.70 28.68
N SER A 514 -23.64 -10.88 29.45
CA SER A 514 -23.42 -11.04 30.89
C SER A 514 -24.55 -10.44 31.75
N HIS A 515 -25.58 -9.88 31.12
CA HIS A 515 -26.82 -9.38 31.72
C HIS A 515 -28.02 -10.12 31.12
#